data_AF-A0A2N8EMC8-F1
#
_entry.id   AF-A0A2N8EMC8-F1
#
_cell.length_a   1.000
_cell.length_b   1.000
_cell.length_c   1.000
_cell.angle_alpha   90.00
_cell.angle_beta   90.00
_cell.angle_gamma   90.00
#
_symmetry.space_group_name_H-M   'P 1'
#
loop_
_entity.id
_entity.type
_entity.pdbx_description
1 polymer ?
#
loop_
_entity_poly.entity_id
_entity_poly.type
_entity_poly.pdbx_seq_one_letter_code
_entity_poly.pdbx_strand_id
1 'polypeptide(L)'
;MAGSRAIVPTQLAIGLGLIALSALLAVGATRFPPEMGFVILPAYVYPWIVAGFLGVVGLLLSYQALTGGFRELDSGNGAIPGGKSGAAWVTGGLVGVALLINLIGFVLAAGLLFACSARGFGSRHPVRDLAIGIALTLPIYWLFNAGLGVSLPSLINIWL
;
A
#
# COMPACT_ATOMS: atom_id res chain seq x y z
N MET A 1 -34.63 2.96 -28.12
CA MET A 1 -34.47 1.72 -27.34
C MET A 1 -33.25 1.90 -26.45
N ALA A 2 -33.45 2.24 -25.18
CA ALA A 2 -32.37 2.53 -24.23
C ALA A 2 -31.71 1.21 -23.82
N GLY A 3 -30.42 1.06 -24.13
CA GLY A 3 -29.64 -0.13 -23.82
C GLY A 3 -29.69 -0.44 -22.32
N SER A 4 -29.94 -1.70 -22.00
CA SER A 4 -30.03 -2.24 -20.64
C SER A 4 -28.81 -1.80 -19.82
N ARG A 5 -29.05 -0.97 -18.78
CA ARG A 5 -28.04 -0.52 -17.81
C ARG A 5 -27.67 -1.71 -16.92
N ALA A 6 -26.86 -2.62 -17.44
CA ALA A 6 -26.42 -3.79 -16.70
C ALA A 6 -25.41 -3.35 -15.63
N ILE A 7 -25.85 -3.35 -14.37
CA ILE A 7 -24.96 -3.26 -13.21
C ILE A 7 -23.96 -4.40 -13.34
N VAL A 8 -22.66 -4.11 -13.34
CA VAL A 8 -21.63 -5.15 -13.36
C VAL A 8 -21.27 -5.49 -11.91
N PRO A 9 -21.76 -6.61 -11.34
CA PRO A 9 -21.64 -6.90 -9.92
C PRO A 9 -20.18 -7.02 -9.47
N THR A 10 -19.29 -7.51 -10.33
CA THR A 10 -17.85 -7.62 -10.06
C THR A 10 -17.17 -6.26 -9.90
N GLN A 11 -17.60 -5.26 -10.67
CA GLN A 11 -17.03 -3.91 -10.61
C GLN A 11 -17.51 -3.17 -9.35
N LEU A 12 -18.78 -3.38 -8.99
CA LEU A 12 -19.32 -2.88 -7.74
C LEU A 12 -18.62 -3.51 -6.53
N ALA A 13 -18.31 -4.81 -6.58
CA ALA A 13 -17.58 -5.51 -5.52
C ALA A 13 -16.17 -4.92 -5.28
N ILE A 14 -15.47 -4.49 -6.33
CA ILE A 14 -14.16 -3.82 -6.21
C ILE A 14 -14.31 -2.45 -5.54
N GLY A 15 -15.29 -1.65 -5.96
CA GLY A 15 -15.58 -0.34 -5.36
C GLY A 15 -15.95 -0.46 -3.87
N LEU A 16 -16.86 -1.39 -3.55
CA LEU A 16 -17.23 -1.69 -2.15
C LEU A 16 -16.05 -2.23 -1.33
N GLY A 17 -15.19 -3.05 -1.92
CA GLY A 17 -13.97 -3.53 -1.27
C GLY A 17 -13.01 -2.40 -0.90
N LEU A 18 -12.84 -1.41 -1.79
CA LEU A 18 -12.05 -0.20 -1.50
C LEU A 18 -12.66 0.64 -0.39
N ILE A 19 -13.98 0.80 -0.37
CA ILE A 19 -14.69 1.50 0.72
C ILE A 19 -14.51 0.75 2.05
N ALA A 20 -14.60 -0.58 2.04
CA ALA A 20 -14.37 -1.39 3.23
C ALA A 20 -12.92 -1.26 3.75
N LEU A 21 -11.92 -1.25 2.86
CA LEU A 21 -10.52 -1.00 3.22
C LEU A 21 -10.31 0.41 3.76
N SER A 22 -10.96 1.42 3.17
CA SER A 22 -10.93 2.81 3.65
C SER A 22 -11.48 2.91 5.08
N ALA A 23 -12.63 2.29 5.35
CA ALA A 23 -13.21 2.24 6.68
C ALA A 23 -12.30 1.51 7.68
N LEU A 24 -11.71 0.38 7.27
CA LEU A 24 -10.77 -0.37 8.11
C LEU A 24 -9.52 0.46 8.45
N LEU A 25 -8.97 1.20 7.48
CA LEU A 25 -7.86 2.12 7.72
C LEU A 25 -8.25 3.27 8.64
N ALA A 26 -9.44 3.86 8.48
CA ALA A 26 -9.94 4.92 9.36
C ALA A 26 -10.14 4.42 10.79
N VAL A 27 -10.68 3.21 10.98
CA VAL A 27 -10.79 2.56 12.29
C VAL A 27 -9.41 2.24 12.87
N GLY A 28 -8.44 1.86 12.04
CA GLY A 28 -7.05 1.70 12.47
C GLY A 28 -6.44 3.02 12.95
N ALA A 29 -6.69 4.11 12.22
CA ALA A 29 -6.20 5.45 12.53
C ALA A 29 -6.69 5.98 13.87
N THR A 30 -7.92 5.64 14.29
CA THR A 30 -8.48 6.06 15.59
C THR A 30 -7.91 5.28 16.78
N ARG A 31 -7.20 4.17 16.55
CA ARG A 31 -6.60 3.36 17.62
C ARG A 31 -5.14 3.73 17.91
N PHE A 32 -4.58 4.74 17.23
CA PHE A 32 -3.23 5.18 17.53
C PHE A 32 -3.16 5.84 18.91
N PRO A 33 -2.18 5.47 19.76
CA PRO A 33 -2.02 6.09 21.07
C PRO A 33 -1.68 7.59 20.91
N PRO A 34 -2.13 8.45 21.85
CA PRO A 34 -1.79 9.86 21.84
C PRO A 34 -0.27 10.03 21.96
N GLU A 35 0.30 10.80 21.03
CA GLU A 35 1.74 11.03 20.96
C GLU A 35 2.19 12.00 22.04
N MET A 36 3.16 11.60 22.86
CA MET A 36 3.71 12.40 23.95
C MET A 36 5.08 12.95 23.51
N GLY A 37 5.13 14.14 22.92
CA GLY A 37 6.38 14.80 22.52
C GLY A 37 6.20 15.90 21.46
N PHE A 38 7.30 16.57 21.09
CA PHE A 38 7.34 17.52 19.97
C PHE A 38 7.52 16.75 18.65
N VAL A 39 6.41 16.29 18.07
CA VAL A 39 6.36 15.70 16.73
C VAL A 39 5.74 16.73 15.78
N ILE A 40 6.40 16.99 14.64
CA ILE A 40 5.94 18.01 13.67
C ILE A 40 4.67 17.57 12.95
N LEU A 41 4.51 16.27 12.69
CA LEU A 41 3.35 15.68 12.04
C LEU A 41 2.97 14.35 12.73
N PRO A 42 1.78 14.25 13.35
CA PRO A 42 1.37 13.02 14.02
C PRO A 42 1.27 11.83 13.07
N ALA A 43 1.66 10.65 13.55
CA ALA A 43 1.67 9.38 12.82
C ALA A 43 0.26 9.00 12.30
N TYR A 44 -0.81 9.41 12.99
CA TYR A 44 -2.18 9.13 12.55
C TYR A 44 -2.62 9.93 11.32
N VAL A 45 -1.94 11.04 10.98
CA VAL A 45 -2.30 11.89 9.83
C VAL A 45 -2.17 11.11 8.52
N TYR A 46 -1.12 10.30 8.38
CA TYR A 46 -0.88 9.53 7.16
C TYR A 46 -1.99 8.51 6.87
N PRO A 47 -2.38 7.62 7.81
CA PRO A 47 -3.54 6.74 7.66
C PRO A 47 -4.83 7.47 7.30
N TRP A 48 -5.10 8.64 7.89
CA TRP A 48 -6.31 9.43 7.58
C TRP A 48 -6.33 9.95 6.14
N ILE A 49 -5.21 10.48 5.65
CA ILE A 49 -5.10 10.95 4.26
C ILE A 49 -5.33 9.78 3.29
N VAL A 50 -4.67 8.65 3.53
CA VAL A 50 -4.80 7.44 2.69
C VAL A 50 -6.23 6.90 2.74
N ALA A 51 -6.84 6.82 3.93
CA ALA A 51 -8.21 6.37 4.10
C ALA A 51 -9.20 7.28 3.34
N GLY A 52 -9.05 8.61 3.46
CA GLY A 52 -9.88 9.57 2.74
C GLY A 52 -9.76 9.45 1.22
N PHE A 53 -8.53 9.38 0.71
CA PHE A 53 -8.29 9.18 -0.72
C PHE A 53 -8.89 7.87 -1.23
N LEU A 54 -8.67 6.77 -0.50
CA LEU A 54 -9.20 5.45 -0.87
C LEU A 54 -10.75 5.43 -0.84
N GLY A 55 -11.35 6.14 0.11
CA GLY A 55 -12.80 6.31 0.21
C GLY A 55 -13.37 7.07 -0.98
N VAL A 56 -12.74 8.18 -1.37
CA VAL A 56 -13.13 8.96 -2.57
C VAL A 56 -13.04 8.09 -3.82
N VAL A 57 -11.91 7.38 -4.01
CA VAL A 57 -11.72 6.49 -5.17
C VAL A 57 -12.76 5.36 -5.16
N GLY A 58 -13.02 4.72 -4.02
CA GLY A 58 -14.03 3.66 -3.88
C GLY A 58 -15.45 4.15 -4.19
N LEU A 59 -15.80 5.37 -3.77
CA LEU A 59 -17.08 6.01 -4.10
C LEU A 59 -17.22 6.28 -5.60
N LEU A 60 -16.18 6.85 -6.23
CA LEU A 60 -16.17 7.13 -7.67
C LEU A 60 -16.28 5.84 -8.50
N LEU A 61 -15.56 4.78 -8.12
CA LEU A 61 -15.63 3.48 -8.79
C LEU A 61 -17.02 2.85 -8.62
N SER A 62 -17.61 2.94 -7.42
CA SER A 62 -18.97 2.46 -7.17
C SER A 62 -20.00 3.23 -7.99
N TYR A 63 -19.85 4.54 -8.12
CA TYR A 63 -20.69 5.38 -8.96
C TYR A 63 -20.56 5.01 -10.45
N GLN A 64 -19.34 4.76 -10.95
CA GLN A 64 -19.12 4.31 -12.32
C GLN A 64 -19.73 2.92 -12.57
N ALA A 65 -19.57 1.99 -11.62
CA ALA A 65 -20.17 0.66 -11.70
C ALA A 65 -21.71 0.70 -11.78
N LEU A 66 -22.35 1.67 -11.11
CA LEU A 66 -23.80 1.88 -11.15
C LEU A 66 -24.29 2.62 -12.40
N THR A 67 -23.47 3.50 -12.99
CA THR A 67 -23.89 4.39 -14.09
C THR A 67 -23.57 3.89 -15.50
N GLY A 68 -22.79 2.82 -15.64
CA GLY A 68 -22.51 2.25 -16.96
C GLY A 68 -21.33 1.27 -17.04
N GLY A 69 -20.76 0.89 -15.90
CA GLY A 69 -19.57 0.04 -15.83
C GLY A 69 -18.28 0.79 -16.15
N PHE A 70 -17.12 0.17 -15.88
CA PHE A 70 -15.82 0.74 -16.22
C PHE A 70 -15.65 0.83 -17.74
N ARG A 71 -15.88 2.02 -18.28
CA ARG A 71 -15.91 2.33 -19.72
C ARG A 71 -14.58 2.04 -20.43
N GLU A 72 -13.46 2.12 -19.70
CA GLU A 72 -12.11 1.84 -20.20
C GLU A 72 -11.57 0.44 -19.84
N LEU A 73 -12.32 -0.38 -19.11
CA LEU A 73 -11.93 -1.79 -18.95
C LEU A 73 -12.34 -2.55 -20.19
N ASP A 74 -11.40 -2.61 -21.14
CA ASP A 74 -11.53 -3.42 -22.34
C ASP A 74 -11.82 -4.88 -21.92
N SER A 75 -13.03 -5.36 -22.21
CA SER A 75 -13.53 -6.69 -21.83
C SER A 75 -12.73 -7.85 -22.46
N GLY A 76 -11.72 -7.54 -23.27
CA GLY A 76 -10.90 -8.49 -24.03
C GLY A 76 -9.48 -8.73 -23.54
N ASN A 77 -8.98 -8.08 -22.48
CA ASN A 77 -7.59 -8.29 -22.08
C ASN A 77 -7.43 -9.54 -21.21
N GLY A 78 -7.14 -10.67 -21.88
CA GLY A 78 -6.79 -11.95 -21.26
C GLY A 78 -5.85 -11.72 -20.08
N ALA A 79 -6.16 -12.37 -18.96
CA ALA A 79 -5.38 -12.30 -17.74
C ALA A 79 -3.89 -12.37 -18.07
N ILE A 80 -3.17 -11.26 -17.85
CA ILE A 80 -1.72 -11.21 -18.10
C ILE A 80 -1.11 -12.43 -17.39
N PRO A 81 -0.49 -13.38 -18.11
CA PRO A 81 0.12 -14.54 -17.48
C PRO A 81 1.14 -14.06 -16.45
N GLY A 82 0.84 -14.24 -15.16
CA GLY A 82 1.68 -13.77 -14.05
C GLY A 82 1.11 -12.67 -13.15
N GLY A 83 -0.05 -12.07 -13.46
CA GLY A 83 -0.66 -11.04 -12.59
C GLY A 83 -0.97 -11.53 -11.17
N LYS A 84 -1.41 -12.79 -11.04
CA LYS A 84 -1.69 -13.42 -9.73
C LYS A 84 -0.42 -13.71 -8.92
N SER A 85 0.64 -14.16 -9.59
CA SER A 85 1.94 -14.37 -8.94
C SER A 85 2.58 -13.05 -8.53
N GLY A 86 2.42 -12.00 -9.33
CA GLY A 86 2.88 -10.66 -8.99
C GLY A 86 2.20 -10.11 -7.74
N ALA A 87 0.87 -10.20 -7.69
CA ALA A 87 0.10 -9.84 -6.50
C ALA A 87 0.54 -10.64 -5.26
N ALA A 88 0.73 -11.96 -5.39
CA ALA A 88 1.20 -12.80 -4.29
C ALA A 88 2.59 -12.39 -3.77
N TRP A 89 3.52 -12.02 -4.65
CA TRP A 89 4.85 -11.52 -4.26
C TRP A 89 4.78 -10.19 -3.52
N VAL A 90 3.95 -9.24 -3.99
CA VAL A 90 3.75 -7.95 -3.33
C VAL A 90 3.12 -8.15 -1.96
N THR A 91 2.06 -8.96 -1.86
CA THR A 91 1.42 -9.29 -0.59
C THR A 91 2.37 -10.01 0.37
N GLY A 92 3.18 -10.94 -0.14
CA GLY A 92 4.23 -11.61 0.64
C GLY A 92 5.28 -10.63 1.17
N GLY A 93 5.73 -9.68 0.36
CA GLY A 93 6.63 -8.61 0.79
C GLY A 93 6.02 -7.71 1.86
N LEU A 94 4.73 -7.38 1.73
CA LEU A 94 4.00 -6.55 2.69
C LEU A 94 3.87 -7.23 4.05
N VAL A 95 3.50 -8.51 4.05
CA VAL A 95 3.48 -9.35 5.26
C VAL A 95 4.90 -9.48 5.84
N GLY A 96 5.90 -9.65 4.98
CA GLY A 96 7.31 -9.67 5.36
C GLY A 96 7.72 -8.42 6.13
N VAL A 97 7.35 -7.23 5.66
CA VAL A 97 7.59 -5.97 6.41
C VAL A 97 6.92 -5.99 7.76
N ALA A 98 5.63 -6.34 7.83
CA ALA A 98 4.89 -6.34 9.09
C ALA A 98 5.51 -7.26 10.16
N LEU A 99 6.09 -8.38 9.74
CA LEU A 99 6.71 -9.36 10.64
C LEU A 99 8.17 -9.01 10.98
N LEU A 100 8.95 -8.53 10.01
CA LEU A 100 10.40 -8.36 10.15
C LEU A 100 10.82 -6.95 10.60
N ILE A 101 9.95 -5.93 10.50
CA ILE A 101 10.32 -4.54 10.81
C ILE A 101 10.91 -4.35 12.22
N ASN A 102 10.42 -5.09 13.21
CA ASN A 102 10.94 -5.05 14.58
C ASN A 102 12.25 -5.84 14.76
N LEU A 103 12.59 -6.73 13.81
CA LEU A 103 13.76 -7.60 13.90
C LEU A 103 14.97 -7.03 13.15
N ILE A 104 14.76 -6.60 11.90
CA ILE A 104 15.83 -6.15 10.99
C ILE A 104 15.85 -4.62 10.74
N GLY A 105 14.90 -3.89 11.32
CA GLY A 105 14.81 -2.44 11.17
C GLY A 105 14.04 -1.97 9.93
N PHE A 106 13.70 -0.67 9.92
CA PHE A 106 12.83 -0.05 8.90
C PHE A 106 13.41 -0.13 7.48
N VAL A 107 14.68 0.25 7.30
CA VAL A 107 15.33 0.35 5.98
C VAL A 107 15.41 -1.02 5.30
N LEU A 108 15.86 -2.05 6.02
CA LEU A 108 15.98 -3.40 5.46
C LEU A 108 14.61 -4.02 5.18
N ALA A 109 13.64 -3.83 6.07
CA ALA A 109 12.28 -4.30 5.84
C ALA A 109 11.66 -3.63 4.59
N ALA A 110 11.74 -2.31 4.48
CA ALA A 110 11.21 -1.56 3.34
C ALA A 110 11.95 -1.91 2.03
N GLY A 111 13.26 -2.09 2.07
CA GLY A 111 14.05 -2.59 0.93
C GLY A 111 13.65 -3.99 0.49
N LEU A 112 13.31 -4.88 1.43
CA LEU A 112 12.82 -6.23 1.15
C LEU A 112 11.43 -6.20 0.49
N LEU A 113 10.50 -5.35 0.97
CA LEU A 113 9.22 -5.13 0.29
C LEU A 113 9.41 -4.64 -1.13
N PHE A 114 10.33 -3.69 -1.35
CA PHE A 114 10.64 -3.21 -2.69
C PHE A 114 11.17 -4.33 -3.58
N ALA A 115 12.11 -5.15 -3.09
CA ALA A 115 12.64 -6.29 -3.83
C ALA A 115 11.57 -7.34 -4.16
N CYS A 116 10.69 -7.67 -3.19
CA CYS A 116 9.55 -8.56 -3.41
C CYS A 116 8.57 -7.98 -4.45
N SER A 117 8.30 -6.68 -4.41
CA SER A 117 7.44 -6.02 -5.38
C SER A 117 8.05 -6.01 -6.78
N ALA A 118 9.35 -5.69 -6.90
CA ALA A 118 10.08 -5.73 -8.16
C ALA A 118 10.10 -7.15 -8.77
N ARG A 119 10.22 -8.19 -7.94
CA ARG A 119 10.04 -9.59 -8.39
C ARG A 119 8.63 -9.88 -8.86
N GLY A 120 7.62 -9.33 -8.20
CA GLY A 120 6.23 -9.45 -8.61
C GLY A 120 5.96 -8.86 -10.00
N PHE A 121 6.71 -7.83 -10.40
CA PHE A 121 6.67 -7.23 -11.73
C PHE A 121 7.61 -7.90 -12.76
N GLY A 122 8.28 -9.00 -12.40
CA GLY A 122 9.09 -9.80 -13.32
C GLY A 122 10.60 -9.49 -13.32
N SER A 123 11.10 -8.68 -12.38
CA SER A 123 12.55 -8.50 -12.22
C SER A 123 13.23 -9.81 -11.79
N ARG A 124 14.37 -10.13 -12.43
CA ARG A 124 15.20 -11.30 -12.12
C ARG A 124 16.45 -10.96 -11.30
N HIS A 125 16.62 -9.71 -10.87
CA HIS A 125 17.83 -9.23 -10.20
C HIS A 125 17.57 -8.78 -8.75
N PRO A 126 17.28 -9.72 -7.81
CA PRO A 126 16.87 -9.39 -6.44
C PRO A 126 17.86 -8.52 -5.68
N VAL A 127 19.16 -8.73 -5.90
CA VAL A 127 20.22 -7.98 -5.20
C VAL A 127 20.24 -6.52 -5.65
N ARG A 128 20.05 -6.28 -6.96
CA ARG A 128 19.95 -4.93 -7.51
C ARG A 128 18.70 -4.22 -7.00
N ASP A 129 17.58 -4.92 -6.99
CA ASP A 129 16.31 -4.36 -6.54
C ASP A 129 16.38 -4.03 -5.04
N LEU A 130 16.99 -4.89 -4.23
CA LEU A 130 17.22 -4.62 -2.82
C LEU A 130 18.17 -3.44 -2.59
N ALA A 131 19.25 -3.32 -3.37
CA ALA A 131 20.16 -2.18 -3.29
C ALA A 131 19.44 -0.85 -3.64
N ILE A 132 18.60 -0.85 -4.67
CA ILE A 132 17.76 0.31 -5.03
C ILE A 132 16.75 0.61 -3.92
N GLY A 133 16.10 -0.41 -3.37
CA GLY A 133 15.16 -0.27 -2.26
C GLY A 133 15.81 0.34 -1.03
N ILE A 134 17.03 -0.08 -0.68
CA ILE A 134 17.82 0.51 0.42
C ILE A 134 18.20 1.95 0.08
N ALA A 135 18.67 2.21 -1.14
CA ALA A 135 19.05 3.56 -1.57
C ALA A 135 17.88 4.56 -1.56
N LEU A 136 16.65 4.10 -1.81
CA LEU A 136 15.44 4.92 -1.72
C LEU A 136 14.94 5.09 -0.28
N THR A 137 15.09 4.07 0.56
CA THR A 137 14.57 4.08 1.94
C THR A 137 15.49 4.79 2.92
N LEU A 138 16.80 4.87 2.65
CA LEU A 138 17.77 5.61 3.47
C LEU A 138 17.42 7.11 3.60
N PRO A 139 17.21 7.87 2.50
CA PRO A 139 16.84 9.28 2.57
C PRO A 139 15.50 9.49 3.26
N ILE A 140 14.56 8.58 3.04
CA ILE A 140 13.25 8.60 3.71
C ILE A 140 13.45 8.43 5.22
N TYR A 141 14.19 7.41 5.66
CA TYR A 141 14.50 7.20 7.08
C TYR A 141 15.14 8.46 7.70
N TRP A 142 16.10 9.07 7.00
CA TRP A 142 16.75 10.29 7.49
C TRP A 142 15.76 11.46 7.59
N LEU A 143 14.90 11.65 6.59
CA LEU A 143 13.86 12.69 6.59
C LEU A 143 12.86 12.50 7.73
N PHE A 144 12.46 11.26 8.03
CA PHE A 144 11.55 10.98 9.14
C PHE A 144 12.23 11.16 10.50
N ASN A 145 13.46 10.68 10.65
CA ASN A 145 14.21 10.76 11.90
C ASN A 145 14.61 12.21 12.22
N ALA A 146 15.14 12.95 11.23
CA ALA A 146 15.60 14.32 11.41
C ALA A 146 14.49 15.37 11.24
N GLY A 147 13.56 15.13 10.31
CA GLY A 147 12.53 16.11 9.93
C GLY A 147 11.21 15.99 10.69
N LEU A 148 10.90 14.84 11.30
CA LEU A 148 9.64 14.65 12.03
C LEU A 148 9.84 14.31 13.51
N GLY A 149 11.08 14.03 13.96
CA GLY A 149 11.37 13.66 15.34
C GLY A 149 10.79 12.29 15.75
N VAL A 150 10.37 11.49 14.76
CA VAL A 150 9.78 10.16 14.99
C VAL A 150 10.89 9.12 15.02
N SER A 151 11.03 8.43 16.16
CA SER A 151 11.98 7.31 16.30
C SER A 151 11.45 6.08 15.56
N LEU A 152 11.87 5.92 14.29
CA LEU A 152 11.67 4.68 13.55
C LEU A 152 12.60 3.57 14.10
N PRO A 153 12.21 2.28 14.01
CA PRO A 153 13.07 1.17 14.41
C PRO A 153 14.46 1.29 13.78
N SER A 154 15.50 1.14 14.61
CA SER A 154 16.90 1.42 14.25
C SER A 154 17.36 0.59 13.05
N LEU A 155 18.31 1.15 12.28
CA LEU A 155 18.89 0.56 11.07
C LEU A 155 19.35 -0.90 11.23
N ILE A 156 19.77 -1.27 12.45
CA ILE A 156 20.07 -2.61 12.94
C ILE A 156 19.68 -2.60 14.42
N ASN A 157 19.05 -3.65 14.92
CA ASN A 157 18.90 -3.83 16.37
C ASN A 157 20.31 -3.81 16.98
N ILE A 158 20.54 -2.96 17.99
CA ILE A 158 21.83 -2.65 18.66
C ILE A 158 22.49 -3.88 19.36
N TRP A 159 22.08 -5.10 19.01
CA TRP A 159 22.69 -6.37 19.44
C TRP A 159 23.76 -6.90 18.47
N LEU A 160 24.12 -6.14 17.42
CA LEU A 160 25.36 -6.26 16.64
C LEU A 160 26.17 -4.98 16.82
#